data_AF-A0A4R9M1J0-F1
#
_entry.id   AF-A0A4R9M1J0-F1
#
_cell.length_a   1.000
_cell.length_b   1.000
_cell.length_c   1.000
_cell.angle_alpha   90.00
_cell.angle_beta   90.00
_cell.angle_gamma   90.00
#
_symmetry.space_group_name_H-M   'P 1'
#
loop_
_entity.id
_entity.type
_entity.pdbx_description
1 polymer ?
#
loop_
_entity_poly.entity_id
_entity_poly.type
_entity_poly.pdbx_seq_one_letter_code
_entity_poly.pdbx_strand_id
1 'polypeptide(L)'
;MFLFAIATQDSFIFILVGVLILSILGLLAVLYQQFIHPILSRKESDRYIPVQTGDHYDLVVDELTRYGQFTVGCKTGNIATRCNAITEDHLIFQIKKAKDSEDYSITVLKNAPTFYKPPRMEIYSKMEAKETFDSYEIIGHPAEFRISDKIAKERMVNFIEVSLTSSFYFNKLGKERMKFTFTIGKIQPGINRKVKFRDDTYAFGKEEDDSE
;
A
#
# COMPACT_ATOMS: atom_id res chain seq x y z
N MET A 1 -16.26 13.01 69.41
CA MET A 1 -15.04 13.16 68.58
C MET A 1 -14.83 11.97 67.63
N PHE A 2 -14.95 10.72 68.10
CA PHE A 2 -14.69 9.51 67.30
C PHE A 2 -15.64 9.30 66.11
N LEU A 3 -16.95 9.52 66.27
CA LEU A 3 -17.96 9.40 65.20
C LEU A 3 -17.78 10.42 64.06
N PHE A 4 -17.30 11.62 64.38
CA PHE A 4 -17.05 12.67 63.38
C PHE A 4 -15.82 12.33 62.52
N ALA A 5 -14.79 11.72 63.13
CA ALA A 5 -13.59 11.27 62.42
C ALA A 5 -13.88 10.14 61.42
N ILE A 6 -14.74 9.19 61.78
CA ILE A 6 -15.17 8.09 60.90
C ILE A 6 -15.97 8.64 59.71
N ALA A 7 -16.93 9.53 59.96
CA ALA A 7 -17.74 10.14 58.89
C ALA A 7 -16.90 10.97 57.89
N THR A 8 -15.87 11.69 58.38
CA THR A 8 -14.93 12.41 57.50
C THR A 8 -14.01 11.48 56.73
N GLN A 9 -13.61 10.35 57.32
CA GLN A 9 -12.76 9.35 56.68
C GLN A 9 -13.51 8.61 55.56
N ASP A 10 -14.76 8.22 55.81
CA ASP A 10 -15.60 7.56 54.80
C ASP A 10 -15.89 8.49 53.63
N SER A 11 -16.21 9.77 53.90
CA SER A 11 -16.43 10.78 52.86
C SER A 11 -15.19 11.01 51.99
N PHE A 12 -14.00 10.99 52.60
CA PHE A 12 -12.74 11.13 51.87
C PHE A 12 -12.47 9.95 50.94
N ILE A 13 -12.79 8.72 51.36
CA ILE A 13 -12.66 7.51 50.55
C ILE A 13 -13.56 7.59 49.32
N PHE A 14 -14.82 8.01 49.48
CA PHE A 14 -15.74 8.16 48.34
C PHE A 14 -15.27 9.19 47.31
N ILE A 15 -14.72 10.32 47.77
CA ILE A 15 -14.15 11.34 46.88
C ILE A 15 -12.94 10.79 46.13
N LEU A 16 -12.06 10.06 46.81
CA LEU A 16 -10.85 9.52 46.21
C LEU A 16 -11.16 8.42 45.16
N VAL A 17 -12.16 7.57 45.44
CA VAL A 17 -12.68 6.60 44.47
C VAL A 17 -13.32 7.31 43.26
N GLY A 18 -14.07 8.39 43.49
CA GLY A 18 -14.65 9.20 42.41
C GLY A 18 -13.59 9.80 41.48
N VAL A 19 -12.53 10.39 42.05
CA VAL A 19 -11.40 10.94 41.29
C VAL A 19 -10.64 9.85 40.52
N LEU A 20 -10.48 8.67 41.13
CA LEU A 20 -9.84 7.52 40.46
C LEU A 20 -10.63 7.07 39.24
N ILE A 21 -11.96 6.93 39.37
CA ILE A 21 -12.84 6.52 38.25
C ILE A 21 -12.78 7.56 37.12
N LEU A 22 -12.88 8.85 37.45
CA LEU A 22 -12.75 9.93 36.47
C LEU A 22 -11.39 9.91 35.75
N SER A 23 -10.32 9.63 36.48
CA SER A 23 -8.96 9.55 35.90
C SER A 23 -8.82 8.34 34.96
N ILE A 24 -9.38 7.18 35.33
CA ILE A 24 -9.39 5.98 34.48
C ILE A 24 -10.21 6.22 33.22
N LEU A 25 -11.40 6.83 33.33
CA LEU A 25 -12.23 7.16 32.17
C LEU A 25 -11.54 8.18 31.25
N GLY A 26 -10.88 9.20 31.82
CA GLY A 26 -10.09 10.16 31.05
C GLY A 26 -8.94 9.50 30.30
N LEU A 27 -8.22 8.58 30.94
CA LEU A 27 -7.14 7.83 30.30
C LEU A 27 -7.66 6.93 29.16
N LEU A 28 -8.77 6.22 29.37
CA LEU A 28 -9.41 5.40 28.33
C LEU A 28 -9.88 6.24 27.15
N ALA A 29 -10.43 7.44 27.39
CA ALA A 29 -10.85 8.36 26.33
C ALA A 29 -9.65 8.85 25.49
N VAL A 30 -8.53 9.21 26.14
CA VAL A 30 -7.29 9.58 25.45
C VAL A 30 -6.73 8.41 24.66
N LEU A 31 -6.71 7.21 25.23
CA LEU A 31 -6.26 6.00 24.53
C LEU A 31 -7.13 5.71 23.31
N TYR A 32 -8.45 5.83 23.44
CA TYR A 32 -9.37 5.65 22.33
C TYR A 32 -9.11 6.69 21.23
N GLN A 33 -8.99 7.97 21.58
CA GLN A 33 -8.88 9.04 20.59
C GLN A 33 -7.49 9.10 19.92
N GLN A 34 -6.41 8.77 20.63
CA GLN A 34 -5.03 8.83 20.11
C GLN A 34 -4.60 7.55 19.38
N PHE A 35 -5.10 6.38 19.79
CA PHE A 35 -4.66 5.10 19.22
C PHE A 35 -5.76 4.38 18.45
N ILE A 36 -6.96 4.25 19.02
CA ILE A 36 -8.02 3.41 18.42
C ILE A 36 -8.71 4.16 17.26
N HIS A 37 -9.18 5.37 17.49
CA HIS A 37 -9.89 6.20 16.51
C HIS A 37 -9.10 6.43 15.20
N PRO A 38 -7.81 6.82 15.20
CA PRO A 38 -7.06 6.97 13.96
C PRO A 38 -6.83 5.64 13.23
N ILE A 39 -6.80 4.50 13.95
CA ILE A 39 -6.71 3.17 13.34
C ILE A 39 -8.05 2.77 12.69
N LEU A 40 -9.20 3.12 13.27
CA LEU A 40 -10.51 2.86 12.67
C LEU A 40 -10.84 3.85 11.54
N SER A 41 -10.61 5.15 11.76
CA SER A 41 -10.96 6.22 10.82
C SER A 41 -10.15 6.17 9.52
N ARG A 42 -8.91 5.65 9.53
CA ARG A 42 -8.13 5.41 8.29
C ARG A 42 -8.55 4.16 7.52
N LYS A 43 -9.45 3.32 8.05
CA LYS A 43 -9.68 1.96 7.53
C LYS A 43 -10.92 1.77 6.67
N GLU A 44 -11.98 2.58 6.78
CA GLU A 44 -13.29 2.08 6.33
C GLU A 44 -13.74 2.53 4.93
N SER A 45 -13.32 3.67 4.39
CA SER A 45 -13.90 4.16 3.12
C SER A 45 -13.19 3.66 1.85
N ASP A 46 -11.84 3.64 1.83
CA ASP A 46 -11.08 3.32 0.60
C ASP A 46 -10.43 1.93 0.59
N ARG A 47 -10.40 1.22 1.72
CA ARG A 47 -9.68 -0.08 1.79
C ARG A 47 -10.29 -1.17 0.94
N TYR A 48 -11.58 -1.09 0.66
CA TYR A 48 -12.34 -2.16 0.02
C TYR A 48 -12.52 -1.98 -1.48
N ILE A 49 -12.07 -0.84 -2.02
CA ILE A 49 -12.23 -0.55 -3.44
C ILE A 49 -11.04 -1.20 -4.18
N PRO A 50 -11.29 -2.06 -5.19
CA PRO A 50 -10.21 -2.58 -6.01
C PRO A 50 -9.55 -1.45 -6.80
N VAL A 51 -8.27 -1.64 -7.10
CA VAL A 51 -7.50 -0.68 -7.90
C VAL A 51 -8.17 -0.38 -9.23
N GLN A 52 -7.99 0.85 -9.68
CA GLN A 52 -8.54 1.35 -10.94
C GLN A 52 -7.42 1.72 -11.90
N THR A 53 -7.71 1.58 -13.19
CA THR A 53 -6.82 2.09 -14.23
C THR A 53 -6.63 3.60 -14.03
N GLY A 54 -5.38 4.05 -14.02
CA GLY A 54 -5.00 5.43 -13.76
C GLY A 54 -4.67 5.75 -12.31
N ASP A 55 -4.81 4.80 -11.37
CA ASP A 55 -4.35 5.03 -10.00
C ASP A 55 -2.82 5.23 -9.96
N HIS A 56 -2.38 6.24 -9.21
CA HIS A 56 -0.96 6.60 -9.07
C HIS A 56 -0.52 6.55 -7.60
N TYR A 57 0.66 6.00 -7.36
CA TYR A 57 1.26 5.86 -6.04
C TYR A 57 2.71 6.32 -6.09
N ASP A 58 3.04 7.32 -5.28
CA ASP A 58 4.38 7.88 -5.22
C ASP A 58 5.17 7.31 -4.04
N LEU A 59 6.42 6.94 -4.29
CA LEU A 59 7.40 6.58 -3.27
C LEU A 59 8.59 7.53 -3.37
N VAL A 60 8.94 8.12 -2.23
CA VAL A 60 10.18 8.86 -2.02
C VAL A 60 10.97 8.10 -0.98
N VAL A 61 12.21 7.75 -1.31
CA VAL A 61 13.12 7.05 -0.40
C VAL A 61 13.60 8.02 0.67
N ASP A 62 13.57 7.59 1.93
CA ASP A 62 14.10 8.38 3.03
C ASP A 62 15.63 8.44 2.98
N GLU A 63 16.18 9.61 3.32
CA GLU A 63 17.60 9.90 3.28
C GLU A 63 18.38 9.24 4.40
N LEU A 64 17.73 8.97 5.53
CA LEU A 64 18.36 8.33 6.68
C LEU A 64 18.51 6.83 6.43
N THR A 65 17.43 6.19 5.96
CA THR A 65 17.44 4.75 5.67
C THR A 65 18.09 4.42 4.33
N ARG A 66 18.02 5.34 3.36
CA ARG A 66 18.49 5.17 1.97
C ARG A 66 17.92 3.93 1.30
N TYR A 67 16.77 3.49 1.80
CA TYR A 67 16.09 2.28 1.39
C TYR A 67 14.58 2.51 1.45
N GLY A 68 13.91 2.18 0.36
CA GLY A 68 12.46 2.14 0.25
C GLY A 68 12.01 0.77 -0.25
N GLN A 69 10.88 0.30 0.26
CA GLN A 69 10.23 -0.90 -0.24
C GLN A 69 8.81 -0.55 -0.68
N PHE A 70 8.44 -1.03 -1.86
CA PHE A 70 7.10 -0.90 -2.41
C PHE A 70 6.56 -2.27 -2.79
N THR A 71 5.34 -2.58 -2.41
CA THR A 71 4.75 -3.91 -2.55
C THR A 71 3.40 -3.84 -3.26
N VAL A 72 3.18 -4.78 -4.17
CA VAL A 72 1.90 -4.99 -4.86
C VAL A 72 1.35 -6.33 -4.43
N GLY A 73 0.16 -6.34 -3.83
CA GLY A 73 -0.46 -7.53 -3.28
C GLY A 73 -1.96 -7.59 -3.52
N CYS A 74 -2.59 -8.62 -2.97
CA CYS A 74 -4.03 -8.80 -3.02
C CYS A 74 -4.73 -7.83 -2.06
N LYS A 75 -4.56 -8.02 -0.74
CA LYS A 75 -5.24 -7.25 0.30
C LYS A 75 -4.33 -6.28 1.02
N THR A 76 -3.04 -6.61 1.02
CA THR A 76 -2.00 -5.86 1.73
C THR A 76 -0.94 -5.37 0.74
N GLY A 77 -0.03 -4.53 1.26
CA GLY A 77 0.99 -3.86 0.47
C GLY A 77 0.67 -2.40 0.20
N ASN A 78 1.56 -1.75 -0.54
CA ASN A 78 1.41 -0.34 -0.94
C ASN A 78 0.31 -0.19 -2.00
N ILE A 79 0.21 -1.16 -2.92
CA ILE A 79 -0.92 -1.33 -3.83
C ILE A 79 -1.67 -2.60 -3.44
N ALA A 80 -2.85 -2.43 -2.86
CA ALA A 80 -3.78 -3.52 -2.59
C ALA A 80 -4.74 -3.67 -3.76
N THR A 81 -4.48 -4.63 -4.66
CA THR A 81 -5.26 -4.80 -5.89
C THR A 81 -6.70 -5.25 -5.65
N ARG A 82 -6.95 -5.91 -4.52
CA ARG A 82 -8.20 -6.59 -4.15
C ARG A 82 -8.68 -7.61 -5.19
N CYS A 83 -7.81 -8.07 -6.08
CA CYS A 83 -8.14 -9.09 -7.05
C CYS A 83 -7.73 -10.47 -6.52
N ASN A 84 -8.67 -11.43 -6.52
CA ASN A 84 -8.46 -12.78 -5.97
C ASN A 84 -7.37 -13.57 -6.71
N ALA A 85 -7.08 -13.22 -7.96
CA ALA A 85 -6.04 -13.82 -8.78
C ALA A 85 -4.63 -13.30 -8.46
N ILE A 86 -4.52 -12.24 -7.65
CA ILE A 86 -3.25 -11.68 -7.21
C ILE A 86 -2.91 -12.28 -5.85
N THR A 87 -1.65 -12.63 -5.65
CA THR A 87 -1.15 -13.15 -4.37
C THR A 87 -0.73 -12.00 -3.45
N GLU A 88 -0.60 -12.26 -2.15
CA GLU A 88 0.08 -11.28 -1.28
C GLU A 88 1.56 -11.16 -1.67
N ASP A 89 2.10 -9.94 -1.60
CA ASP A 89 3.47 -9.63 -2.00
C ASP A 89 3.84 -10.15 -3.41
N HIS A 90 2.90 -10.07 -4.35
CA HIS A 90 3.06 -10.55 -5.73
C HIS A 90 4.30 -9.97 -6.40
N LEU A 91 4.51 -8.66 -6.22
CA LEU A 91 5.72 -7.94 -6.58
C LEU A 91 6.26 -7.14 -5.41
N ILE A 92 7.57 -7.19 -5.24
CA ILE A 92 8.29 -6.43 -4.23
C ILE A 92 9.38 -5.62 -4.93
N PHE A 93 9.27 -4.30 -4.87
CA PHE A 93 10.26 -3.35 -5.35
C PHE A 93 11.11 -2.90 -4.18
N GLN A 94 12.40 -3.11 -4.27
CA GLN A 94 13.40 -2.67 -3.31
C GLN A 94 14.23 -1.58 -3.97
N ILE A 95 14.14 -0.37 -3.45
CA ILE A 95 14.79 0.82 -4.00
C ILE A 95 15.88 1.24 -3.02
N LYS A 96 17.12 1.22 -3.47
CA LYS A 96 18.29 1.57 -2.66
C LYS A 96 19.01 2.76 -3.26
N LYS A 97 19.13 3.83 -2.48
CA LYS A 97 19.86 5.03 -2.86
C LYS A 97 21.37 4.82 -2.73
N ALA A 98 22.16 5.35 -3.65
CA ALA A 98 23.61 5.48 -3.53
C ALA A 98 24.01 6.45 -2.40
N LYS A 99 25.29 6.43 -1.98
CA LYS A 99 25.74 7.16 -0.77
C LYS A 99 25.98 8.62 -1.05
N ASP A 100 26.62 8.87 -2.18
CA ASP A 100 27.16 10.16 -2.53
C ASP A 100 26.52 10.72 -3.80
N SER A 101 25.42 10.11 -4.27
CA SER A 101 24.67 10.52 -5.47
C SER A 101 23.16 10.29 -5.33
N GLU A 102 22.38 10.93 -6.22
CA GLU A 102 20.94 10.70 -6.40
C GLU A 102 20.65 9.54 -7.37
N ASP A 103 21.55 8.56 -7.43
CA ASP A 103 21.34 7.32 -8.17
C ASP A 103 20.68 6.29 -7.26
N TYR A 104 19.78 5.49 -7.84
CA TYR A 104 19.09 4.45 -7.12
C TYR A 104 19.15 3.15 -7.91
N SER A 105 19.41 2.05 -7.21
CA SER A 105 19.24 0.72 -7.75
C SER A 105 17.87 0.20 -7.37
N ILE A 106 17.12 -0.30 -8.36
CA ILE A 106 15.80 -0.90 -8.17
C ILE A 106 15.94 -2.40 -8.39
N THR A 107 15.64 -3.18 -7.36
CA THR A 107 15.50 -4.63 -7.44
C THR A 107 14.01 -4.98 -7.39
N VAL A 108 13.54 -5.76 -8.35
CA VAL A 108 12.16 -6.26 -8.38
C VAL A 108 12.18 -7.76 -8.17
N LEU A 109 11.46 -8.23 -7.15
CA LEU A 109 11.26 -9.64 -6.85
C LEU A 109 9.83 -10.02 -7.20
N LYS A 110 9.63 -11.20 -7.79
CA LYS A 110 8.31 -11.78 -8.01
C LYS A 110 8.09 -13.01 -7.14
N ASN A 111 6.89 -13.11 -6.56
CA ASN A 111 6.46 -14.30 -5.83
C ASN A 111 5.42 -15.12 -6.60
N ALA A 112 4.90 -14.57 -7.71
CA ALA A 112 3.86 -15.19 -8.52
C ALA A 112 4.04 -14.87 -10.02
N PRO A 113 3.24 -15.47 -10.93
CA PRO A 113 3.39 -15.27 -12.36
C PRO A 113 3.35 -13.80 -12.77
N THR A 114 4.39 -13.38 -13.47
CA THR A 114 4.60 -11.98 -13.87
C THR A 114 5.21 -11.93 -15.27
N PHE A 115 4.66 -11.09 -16.14
CA PHE A 115 5.37 -10.61 -17.32
C PHE A 115 5.99 -9.25 -17.04
N TYR A 116 7.18 -9.05 -17.59
CA TYR A 116 7.95 -7.83 -17.45
C TYR A 116 8.28 -7.28 -18.85
N LYS A 117 8.11 -5.97 -19.02
CA LYS A 117 8.60 -5.22 -20.16
C LYS A 117 9.66 -4.24 -19.64
N PRO A 118 10.94 -4.47 -19.97
CA PRO A 118 12.01 -3.57 -19.57
C PRO A 118 11.81 -2.16 -20.14
N PRO A 119 12.44 -1.14 -19.52
CA PRO A 119 12.47 0.20 -20.06
C PRO A 119 12.99 0.18 -21.51
N ARG A 120 12.39 1.01 -22.38
CA ARG A 120 12.75 1.16 -23.81
C ARG A 120 12.53 -0.09 -24.67
N MET A 121 11.96 -1.16 -24.13
CA MET A 121 11.60 -2.36 -24.89
C MET A 121 10.09 -2.35 -25.19
N GLU A 122 9.71 -2.93 -26.33
CA GLU A 122 8.30 -2.97 -26.76
C GLU A 122 7.58 -4.27 -26.34
N ILE A 123 8.34 -5.32 -26.00
CA ILE A 123 7.81 -6.67 -25.84
C ILE A 123 7.88 -7.11 -24.37
N TYR A 124 6.78 -7.70 -23.91
CA TYR A 124 6.71 -8.39 -22.63
C TYR A 124 7.38 -9.76 -22.71
N SER A 125 8.20 -10.07 -21.73
CA SER A 125 8.76 -11.41 -21.51
C SER A 125 8.35 -11.95 -20.13
N LYS A 126 8.49 -13.27 -19.95
CA LYS A 126 8.40 -13.88 -18.62
C LYS A 126 9.48 -13.30 -17.74
N MET A 127 9.06 -12.66 -16.65
CA MET A 127 9.99 -12.21 -15.64
C MET A 127 10.61 -13.45 -14.99
N GLU A 128 11.92 -13.43 -14.76
CA GLU A 128 12.60 -14.45 -13.95
C GLU A 128 12.36 -14.17 -12.45
N ALA A 129 13.07 -14.82 -11.54
CA ALA A 129 12.85 -14.62 -10.10
C ALA A 129 13.10 -13.16 -9.64
N LYS A 130 14.05 -12.48 -10.29
CA LYS A 130 14.52 -11.15 -9.90
C LYS A 130 14.93 -10.37 -11.14
N GLU A 131 14.57 -9.09 -11.17
CA GLU A 131 15.08 -8.11 -12.13
C GLU A 131 15.79 -6.98 -11.39
N THR A 132 16.76 -6.34 -12.03
CA THR A 132 17.45 -5.18 -11.47
C THR A 132 17.77 -4.18 -12.57
N PHE A 133 17.53 -2.91 -12.28
CA PHE A 133 17.80 -1.79 -13.16
C PHE A 133 18.04 -0.53 -12.34
N ASP A 134 18.67 0.46 -12.96
CA ASP A 134 19.01 1.72 -12.31
C ASP A 134 17.95 2.79 -12.57
N SER A 135 17.90 3.78 -11.69
CA SER A 135 16.87 4.82 -11.71
C SER A 135 16.83 5.63 -12.99
N TYR A 136 17.96 5.84 -13.65
CA TYR A 136 18.04 6.61 -14.90
C TYR A 136 17.42 5.86 -16.08
N GLU A 137 17.34 4.53 -16.02
CA GLU A 137 16.76 3.72 -17.11
C GLU A 137 15.26 3.92 -17.21
N ILE A 138 14.61 4.20 -16.07
CA ILE A 138 13.16 4.39 -15.96
C ILE A 138 12.71 5.86 -16.02
N ILE A 139 13.63 6.81 -16.27
CA ILE A 139 13.27 8.21 -16.49
C ILE A 139 12.67 8.36 -17.89
N GLY A 140 11.38 8.71 -17.96
CA GLY A 140 10.67 8.88 -19.24
C GLY A 140 10.39 7.58 -20.00
N HIS A 141 10.86 6.43 -19.50
CA HIS A 141 10.68 5.12 -20.10
C HIS A 141 10.22 4.12 -19.02
N PRO A 142 8.91 3.92 -18.84
CA PRO A 142 8.44 3.09 -17.73
C PRO A 142 8.88 1.63 -17.87
N ALA A 143 9.22 1.01 -16.74
CA ALA A 143 9.25 -0.43 -16.60
C ALA A 143 7.81 -0.92 -16.33
N GLU A 144 7.32 -1.91 -17.08
CA GLU A 144 5.94 -2.38 -16.94
C GLU A 144 5.88 -3.85 -16.51
N PHE A 145 4.94 -4.15 -15.62
CA PHE A 145 4.77 -5.46 -15.03
C PHE A 145 3.31 -5.88 -15.15
N ARG A 146 3.04 -7.04 -15.76
CA ARG A 146 1.71 -7.65 -15.75
C ARG A 146 1.68 -8.80 -14.76
N ILE A 147 0.75 -8.72 -13.81
CA ILE A 147 0.59 -9.69 -12.73
C ILE A 147 -0.74 -10.44 -12.86
N SER A 148 -0.71 -11.75 -12.55
CA SER A 148 -1.87 -12.64 -12.61
C SER A 148 -1.63 -13.95 -11.85
N ASP A 149 -2.66 -14.76 -11.67
CA ASP A 149 -2.58 -16.08 -11.03
C ASP A 149 -1.85 -17.12 -11.89
N LYS A 150 -1.90 -16.95 -13.22
CA LYS A 150 -1.32 -17.91 -14.17
C LYS A 150 -0.89 -17.29 -15.48
N ILE A 151 0.03 -17.99 -16.14
CA ILE A 151 0.39 -17.78 -17.54
C ILE A 151 -0.04 -19.05 -18.30
N ALA A 152 -0.90 -18.90 -19.30
CA ALA A 152 -1.44 -20.01 -20.08
C ALA A 152 -0.97 -19.90 -21.54
N LYS A 153 -0.30 -20.94 -22.05
CA LYS A 153 0.21 -20.99 -23.44
C LYS A 153 1.05 -19.76 -23.82
N GLU A 154 2.01 -19.39 -22.97
CA GLU A 154 2.87 -18.18 -23.14
C GLU A 154 2.10 -16.85 -23.20
N ARG A 155 0.86 -16.82 -22.72
CA ARG A 155 0.04 -15.60 -22.68
C ARG A 155 -0.53 -15.40 -21.28
N MET A 156 -0.65 -14.14 -20.90
CA MET A 156 -1.34 -13.71 -19.70
C MET A 156 -2.64 -13.05 -20.15
N VAL A 157 -3.74 -13.78 -20.04
CA VAL A 157 -5.05 -13.37 -20.59
C VAL A 157 -5.71 -12.33 -19.69
N ASN A 158 -5.70 -12.60 -18.39
CA ASN A 158 -6.19 -11.70 -17.36
C ASN A 158 -5.00 -11.14 -16.62
N PHE A 159 -4.93 -9.83 -16.45
CA PHE A 159 -3.81 -9.19 -15.77
C PHE A 159 -4.15 -7.81 -15.23
N ILE A 160 -3.37 -7.41 -14.24
CA ILE A 160 -3.21 -6.01 -13.83
C ILE A 160 -1.82 -5.58 -14.28
N GLU A 161 -1.74 -4.48 -15.01
CA GLU A 161 -0.49 -3.87 -15.46
C GLU A 161 -0.11 -2.75 -14.49
N VAL A 162 1.07 -2.87 -13.90
CA VAL A 162 1.68 -1.89 -13.01
C VAL A 162 2.91 -1.35 -13.72
N SER A 163 2.98 -0.04 -13.92
CA SER A 163 4.15 0.63 -14.47
C SER A 163 4.91 1.38 -13.40
N LEU A 164 6.23 1.43 -13.54
CA LEU A 164 7.15 2.16 -12.67
C LEU A 164 7.92 3.16 -13.52
N THR A 165 7.85 4.43 -13.14
CA THR A 165 8.65 5.53 -13.70
C THR A 165 9.35 6.30 -12.60
N SER A 166 10.44 6.99 -12.92
CA SER A 166 11.12 7.89 -11.99
C SER A 166 11.12 9.32 -12.54
N SER A 167 11.11 10.29 -11.62
CA SER A 167 11.19 11.72 -11.94
C SER A 167 11.93 12.48 -10.85
N PHE A 168 12.61 13.56 -11.24
CA PHE A 168 13.20 14.50 -10.29
C PHE A 168 12.16 15.52 -9.83
N TYR A 169 12.26 15.92 -8.56
CA TYR A 169 11.49 17.01 -8.00
C TYR A 169 12.31 17.76 -6.95
N PHE A 170 11.97 19.02 -6.72
CA PHE A 170 12.57 19.81 -5.63
C PHE A 170 11.69 19.71 -4.38
N ASN A 171 12.29 19.34 -3.26
CA ASN A 171 11.59 19.36 -1.99
C ASN A 171 11.41 20.80 -1.46
N LYS A 172 10.68 20.96 -0.36
CA LYS A 172 10.44 22.28 0.27
C LYS A 172 11.72 23.01 0.71
N LEU A 173 12.84 22.30 0.81
CA LEU A 173 14.16 22.84 1.17
C LEU A 173 15.03 23.15 -0.06
N GLY A 174 14.48 23.05 -1.27
CA GLY A 174 15.20 23.30 -2.52
C GLY A 174 16.21 22.22 -2.89
N LYS A 175 16.20 21.06 -2.22
CA LYS A 175 17.06 19.93 -2.60
C LYS A 175 16.37 19.11 -3.68
N GLU A 176 17.11 18.82 -4.74
CA GLU A 176 16.69 17.87 -5.77
C GLU A 176 16.59 16.47 -5.16
N ARG A 177 15.50 15.78 -5.47
CA ARG A 177 15.18 14.44 -4.99
C ARG A 177 14.56 13.64 -6.13
N MET A 178 14.67 12.32 -6.03
CA MET A 178 13.97 11.43 -6.93
C MET A 178 12.66 10.94 -6.33
N LYS A 179 11.64 10.85 -7.18
CA LYS A 179 10.34 10.27 -6.88
C LYS A 179 10.07 9.11 -7.83
N PHE A 180 9.64 8.00 -7.26
CA PHE A 180 9.22 6.81 -8.01
C PHE A 180 7.71 6.78 -8.05
N THR A 181 7.13 6.79 -9.25
CA THR A 181 5.69 6.78 -9.45
C THR A 181 5.28 5.43 -10.02
N PHE A 182 4.42 4.74 -9.27
CA PHE A 182 3.78 3.50 -9.68
C PHE A 182 2.40 3.82 -10.22
N THR A 183 2.06 3.31 -11.41
CA THR A 183 0.77 3.58 -12.06
C THR A 183 0.09 2.27 -12.43
N ILE A 184 -1.21 2.19 -12.18
CA ILE A 184 -2.04 1.11 -12.71
C ILE A 184 -2.39 1.43 -14.17
N GLY A 185 -1.71 0.79 -15.11
CA GLY A 185 -1.80 1.12 -16.53
C GLY A 185 -3.04 0.52 -17.21
N LYS A 186 -3.22 -0.80 -17.09
CA LYS A 186 -4.33 -1.52 -17.72
C LYS A 186 -4.76 -2.69 -16.85
N ILE A 187 -6.06 -2.83 -16.69
CA ILE A 187 -6.68 -4.00 -16.06
C ILE A 187 -7.48 -4.73 -17.14
N GLN A 188 -7.11 -5.97 -17.46
CA GLN A 188 -7.76 -6.77 -18.50
C GLN A 188 -8.31 -8.06 -17.87
N PRO A 189 -9.59 -8.40 -18.07
CA PRO A 189 -10.65 -7.62 -18.74
C PRO A 189 -11.21 -6.44 -17.92
N GLY A 190 -10.83 -6.34 -16.64
CA GLY A 190 -11.42 -5.47 -15.63
C GLY A 190 -11.49 -6.22 -14.30
N ILE A 191 -11.82 -5.53 -13.21
CA ILE A 191 -12.17 -6.17 -11.93
C ILE A 191 -13.68 -6.00 -11.75
N ASN A 192 -14.42 -7.10 -11.65
CA ASN A 192 -15.87 -7.06 -11.53
C ASN A 192 -16.26 -6.77 -10.07
N ARG A 193 -16.74 -5.55 -9.80
CA ARG A 193 -17.14 -5.13 -8.45
C ARG A 193 -18.44 -5.75 -7.97
N LYS A 194 -19.30 -6.25 -8.88
CA LYS A 194 -20.54 -6.97 -8.53
C LYS A 194 -20.23 -8.36 -7.96
N VAL A 195 -19.13 -9.00 -8.41
CA VAL A 195 -18.69 -10.33 -7.96
C VAL A 195 -17.65 -10.20 -6.85
N LYS A 196 -18.14 -9.87 -5.65
CA LYS A 196 -17.33 -9.81 -4.43
C LYS A 196 -17.33 -11.17 -3.71
N PHE A 197 -16.15 -11.69 -3.41
CA PHE A 197 -15.98 -12.89 -2.61
C PHE A 197 -16.11 -12.59 -1.11
N ARG A 198 -16.32 -13.66 -0.31
CA ARG A 198 -16.50 -13.57 1.15
C ARG A 198 -15.31 -12.96 1.89
N ASP A 199 -14.15 -12.93 1.26
CA ASP A 199 -12.89 -12.49 1.84
C ASP A 199 -12.50 -11.07 1.41
N ASP A 200 -13.47 -10.30 0.90
CA ASP A 200 -13.33 -8.93 0.40
C ASP A 200 -12.39 -8.79 -0.81
N THR A 201 -12.34 -9.82 -1.65
CA THR A 201 -11.67 -9.78 -2.96
C THR A 201 -12.67 -9.84 -4.11
N TYR A 202 -12.21 -9.48 -5.29
CA TYR A 202 -13.00 -9.38 -6.51
C TYR A 202 -12.40 -10.25 -7.61
N ALA A 203 -13.26 -10.78 -8.47
CA ALA A 203 -12.83 -11.54 -9.64
C ALA A 203 -12.40 -10.62 -10.79
N PHE A 204 -11.52 -11.13 -11.66
CA PHE A 204 -11.39 -10.58 -13.00
C PHE A 204 -12.73 -10.71 -13.74
N GLY A 205 -13.13 -9.65 -14.43
CA GLY A 205 -14.35 -9.62 -15.23
C GLY A 205 -14.66 -8.20 -15.70
N LYS A 206 -15.44 -8.08 -16.78
CA LYS A 206 -16.08 -6.81 -17.08
C LYS A 206 -17.21 -6.61 -16.07
N GLU A 207 -17.43 -5.37 -15.67
CA GLU A 207 -18.72 -5.02 -15.09
C GLU A 207 -19.75 -5.20 -16.21
N GLU A 208 -20.75 -6.04 -15.99
CA GLU A 208 -21.91 -6.06 -16.87
C GLU A 208 -22.56 -4.69 -16.70
N ASP A 209 -22.49 -3.87 -17.75
CA ASP A 209 -23.33 -2.67 -17.83
C ASP A 209 -24.77 -3.15 -17.60
N ASP A 210 -25.50 -2.45 -16.73
CA ASP A 210 -26.95 -2.59 -16.67
C ASP A 210 -27.50 -1.96 -17.96
N SER A 211 -27.25 -2.60 -19.09
CA SER A 211 -27.82 -2.22 -20.38
C SER A 211 -29.28 -2.64 -20.39
N GLU A 212 -30.14 -1.65 -20.17
CA GLU A 212 -31.48 -1.56 -20.78
C GLU A 212 -31.45 -1.90 -22.28
#